data_AF-A0A0K8VSC3-F1
#
_entry.id   AF-A0A0K8VSC3-F1
#
_cell.length_a   1.000
_cell.length_b   1.000
_cell.length_c   1.000
_cell.angle_alpha   90.00
_cell.angle_beta   90.00
_cell.angle_gamma   90.00
#
_symmetry.space_group_name_H-M   'P 1'
#
loop_
_entity.id
_entity.type
_entity.pdbx_description
1 polymer ?
#
loop_
_entity_poly.entity_id
_entity_poly.type
_entity_poly.pdbx_seq_one_letter_code
_entity_poly.pdbx_strand_id
1 'polypeptide(L)'
;MASTQRFLSQICQSAPNLLNVSSKLQRLPASVFVRYSNYLSSPPVGPREKYPEVEIVRDAPEWKYVERLLPQKTIPYPVKKAEYPSGWKPQTAAALPDLKYFVARTKNHMVPVYLQRTFRGQRRITVIRRIQGDIWELERELRVVVEKARNGKLCASRVNEMSGQIQFHGDYVDVIREHLKENGF
;
A
#
# COMPACT_ATOMS: atom_id res chain seq x y z
N MET A 1 -42.23 46.23 -30.23
CA MET A 1 -41.52 47.42 -30.75
C MET A 1 -40.38 46.94 -31.64
N ALA A 2 -40.29 47.50 -32.85
CA ALA A 2 -39.23 47.37 -33.88
C ALA A 2 -38.90 45.92 -34.36
N SER A 3 -39.23 45.44 -35.57
CA SER A 3 -38.98 45.99 -36.93
C SER A 3 -37.47 46.23 -37.12
N THR A 4 -36.71 45.55 -37.99
CA THR A 4 -36.83 45.35 -39.46
C THR A 4 -35.81 44.27 -39.86
N GLN A 5 -36.18 43.13 -40.44
CA GLN A 5 -36.16 42.80 -41.88
C GLN A 5 -34.97 43.31 -42.73
N ARG A 6 -34.57 42.42 -43.66
CA ARG A 6 -34.11 42.62 -45.06
C ARG A 6 -32.66 42.18 -45.34
N PHE A 7 -32.31 41.53 -46.44
CA PHE A 7 -33.03 40.98 -47.61
C PHE A 7 -32.05 40.10 -48.39
N LEU A 8 -32.60 39.07 -49.04
CA LEU A 8 -32.33 38.53 -50.38
C LEU A 8 -30.89 38.38 -50.94
N SER A 9 -30.60 37.11 -51.21
CA SER A 9 -29.91 36.56 -52.38
C SER A 9 -30.20 37.23 -53.72
N GLN A 10 -29.21 37.15 -54.63
CA GLN A 10 -29.25 37.20 -56.13
C GLN A 10 -28.12 38.14 -56.64
N ILE A 11 -27.35 37.91 -57.71
CA ILE A 11 -27.44 37.07 -58.92
C ILE A 11 -26.00 36.91 -59.47
N CYS A 12 -25.80 35.83 -60.22
CA CYS A 12 -24.65 35.48 -61.06
C CYS A 12 -24.13 36.62 -61.98
N GLN A 13 -22.85 36.58 -62.39
CA GLN A 13 -22.42 36.46 -63.80
C GLN A 13 -20.91 36.67 -63.97
N SER A 14 -20.27 35.62 -64.51
CA SER A 14 -19.16 35.59 -65.48
C SER A 14 -18.33 36.87 -65.76
N ALA A 15 -17.00 36.75 -65.64
CA ALA A 15 -16.08 36.84 -66.78
C ALA A 15 -14.66 36.38 -66.39
N PRO A 16 -13.83 35.92 -67.35
CA PRO A 16 -12.65 35.11 -67.11
C PRO A 16 -11.32 35.87 -67.20
N ASN A 17 -10.30 35.23 -66.62
CA ASN A 17 -8.90 35.14 -67.05
C ASN A 17 -8.02 36.39 -67.19
N LEU A 18 -6.75 36.13 -66.83
CA LEU A 18 -5.52 36.89 -67.07
C LEU A 18 -5.36 38.06 -66.09
N LEU A 19 -4.36 38.09 -65.21
CA LEU A 19 -2.94 37.94 -65.54
C LEU A 19 -2.13 37.40 -64.35
N ASN A 20 -1.34 36.41 -64.70
CA ASN A 20 -0.05 36.01 -64.15
C ASN A 20 0.70 37.14 -63.40
N VAL A 21 0.86 37.00 -62.08
CA VAL A 21 2.03 37.53 -61.37
C VAL A 21 2.55 36.47 -60.41
N SER A 22 3.55 35.75 -60.90
CA SER A 22 4.53 34.99 -60.13
C SER A 22 4.91 35.71 -58.84
N SER A 23 4.55 35.11 -57.70
CA SER A 23 5.36 35.23 -56.49
C SER A 23 5.56 33.84 -55.93
N LYS A 24 6.80 33.36 -56.03
CA LYS A 24 7.28 32.17 -55.36
C LYS A 24 7.06 32.32 -53.85
N LEU A 25 5.93 31.83 -53.33
CA LEU A 25 5.88 31.44 -51.94
C LEU A 25 6.74 30.18 -51.82
N GLN A 26 8.04 30.40 -51.58
CA GLN A 26 8.89 29.37 -51.02
C GLN A 26 8.21 28.92 -49.74
N ARG A 27 7.62 27.72 -49.73
CA ARG A 27 7.30 27.04 -48.49
C ARG A 27 8.61 26.90 -47.74
N LEU A 28 8.85 27.78 -46.77
CA LEU A 28 9.90 27.57 -45.78
C LEU A 28 9.67 26.16 -45.21
N PRO A 29 10.68 25.29 -45.15
CA PRO A 29 10.50 23.99 -44.56
C PRO A 29 9.96 24.24 -43.15
N ALA A 30 8.74 23.78 -42.88
CA ALA A 30 8.20 23.81 -41.53
C ALA A 30 9.25 23.12 -40.68
N SER A 31 9.96 23.88 -39.84
CA SER A 31 10.90 23.31 -38.89
C SER A 31 10.08 22.36 -38.05
N VAL A 32 10.22 21.06 -38.33
CA VAL A 32 9.51 20.03 -37.60
C VAL A 32 10.01 20.18 -36.18
N PHE A 33 9.22 20.82 -35.32
CA PHE A 33 9.52 20.93 -33.90
C PHE A 33 9.45 19.52 -33.35
N VAL A 34 10.60 18.85 -33.33
CA VAL A 34 10.76 17.51 -32.78
C VAL A 34 10.42 17.62 -31.30
N ARG A 35 9.28 17.05 -30.90
CA ARG A 35 8.92 16.97 -29.49
C ARG A 35 9.76 15.87 -28.86
N TYR A 36 10.87 16.26 -28.22
CA TYR A 36 11.82 15.37 -27.54
C TYR A 36 11.21 14.53 -26.40
N SER A 37 9.93 14.73 -26.07
CA SER A 37 9.21 13.96 -25.05
C SER A 37 8.52 12.69 -25.59
N ASN A 38 8.61 12.40 -26.90
CA ASN A 38 7.96 11.23 -27.50
C ASN A 38 9.00 10.21 -27.99
N TYR A 39 8.83 8.91 -27.67
CA TYR A 39 9.70 7.82 -28.14
C TYR A 39 9.85 7.80 -29.67
N LEU A 40 8.79 8.17 -30.41
CA LEU A 40 8.81 8.25 -31.89
C LEU A 40 9.75 9.33 -32.46
N SER A 41 10.20 10.27 -31.63
CA SER A 41 11.18 11.29 -32.01
C SER A 41 12.64 10.81 -31.90
N SER A 42 12.87 9.67 -31.24
CA SER A 42 14.20 9.11 -31.10
C SER A 42 14.64 8.45 -32.42
N PRO A 43 15.94 8.53 -32.78
CA PRO A 43 16.47 7.81 -33.93
C PRO A 43 16.24 6.29 -33.77
N PRO A 44 15.88 5.58 -34.85
CA PRO A 44 15.76 4.14 -34.79
C PRO A 44 17.10 3.49 -34.43
N VAL A 45 17.05 2.34 -33.75
CA VAL A 45 18.24 1.57 -33.38
C VAL A 45 18.99 1.18 -34.65
N GLY A 46 20.27 1.58 -34.73
CA GLY A 46 21.12 1.34 -35.90
C GLY A 46 21.70 -0.08 -35.95
N PRO A 47 22.50 -0.40 -36.98
CA PRO A 47 23.24 -1.66 -37.04
C PRO A 47 24.21 -1.78 -35.86
N ARG A 48 24.42 -3.01 -35.38
CA ARG A 48 25.20 -3.31 -34.16
C ARG A 48 26.64 -2.78 -34.20
N GLU A 49 27.27 -2.78 -35.37
CA GLU A 49 28.63 -2.31 -35.62
C GLU A 49 28.87 -0.84 -35.22
N LYS A 50 27.81 -0.04 -35.15
CA LYS A 50 27.89 1.37 -34.74
C LYS A 50 28.07 1.55 -33.23
N TYR A 51 27.79 0.52 -32.43
CA TYR A 51 27.83 0.56 -30.97
C TYR A 51 29.12 -0.09 -30.45
N PRO A 52 29.65 0.35 -29.29
CA PRO A 52 30.82 -0.27 -28.70
C PRO A 52 30.55 -1.74 -28.36
N GLU A 53 31.58 -2.56 -28.45
CA GLU A 53 31.52 -3.96 -28.04
C GLU A 53 31.23 -4.06 -26.54
N VAL A 54 30.29 -4.94 -26.16
CA VAL A 54 29.90 -5.17 -24.78
C VAL A 54 30.33 -6.58 -24.39
N GLU A 55 31.19 -6.68 -23.38
CA GLU A 55 31.58 -7.96 -22.80
C GLU A 55 30.48 -8.46 -21.85
N ILE A 56 29.93 -9.64 -22.16
CA ILE A 56 28.93 -10.29 -21.29
C ILE A 56 29.70 -11.11 -20.25
N VAL A 57 30.03 -10.47 -19.14
CA VAL A 57 30.64 -11.15 -17.99
C VAL A 57 29.58 -12.00 -17.28
N ARG A 58 29.83 -13.30 -17.16
CA ARG A 58 29.02 -14.19 -16.32
C ARG A 58 29.55 -14.10 -14.89
N ASP A 59 28.67 -13.89 -13.92
CA ASP A 59 28.97 -13.84 -12.49
C ASP A 59 29.95 -12.72 -12.05
N ALA A 60 29.72 -11.50 -12.53
CA ALA A 60 30.52 -10.33 -12.13
C ALA A 60 30.43 -10.06 -10.60
N PRO A 61 31.56 -9.75 -9.93
CA PRO A 61 31.56 -9.45 -8.48
C PRO A 61 30.69 -8.23 -8.11
N GLU A 62 30.46 -7.34 -9.08
CA GLU A 62 29.59 -6.16 -8.97
C GLU A 62 28.10 -6.53 -8.87
N TRP A 63 27.70 -7.72 -9.32
CA TRP A 63 26.30 -8.15 -9.29
C TRP A 63 25.73 -8.22 -7.87
N LYS A 64 26.60 -8.36 -6.85
CA LYS A 64 26.26 -8.23 -5.43
C LYS A 64 25.51 -6.94 -5.10
N TYR A 65 25.78 -5.84 -5.80
CA TYR A 65 25.08 -4.58 -5.60
C TYR A 65 23.65 -4.62 -6.15
N VAL A 66 23.43 -5.34 -7.25
CA VAL A 66 22.09 -5.56 -7.82
C VAL A 66 21.28 -6.48 -6.91
N GLU A 67 21.89 -7.56 -6.42
CA GLU A 67 21.24 -8.49 -5.48
C GLU A 67 20.74 -7.80 -4.20
N ARG A 68 21.50 -6.83 -3.67
CA ARG A 68 21.10 -6.04 -2.49
C ARG A 68 19.85 -5.18 -2.72
N LEU A 69 19.58 -4.79 -3.97
CA LEU A 69 18.41 -3.99 -4.33
C LEU A 69 17.14 -4.84 -4.47
N LEU A 70 17.28 -6.15 -4.63
CA LEU A 70 16.13 -7.04 -4.78
C LEU A 70 15.42 -7.21 -3.44
N PRO A 71 14.07 -7.10 -3.40
CA PRO A 71 13.32 -7.30 -2.18
C PRO A 71 13.30 -8.76 -1.76
N GLN A 72 13.29 -9.00 -0.46
CA GLN A 72 13.08 -10.35 0.08
C GLN A 72 11.64 -10.80 -0.16
N LYS A 73 11.47 -12.00 -0.73
CA LYS A 73 10.14 -12.58 -1.00
C LYS A 73 9.42 -13.02 0.28
N THR A 74 10.19 -13.45 1.29
CA THR A 74 9.69 -14.02 2.55
C THR A 74 10.17 -13.16 3.72
N ILE A 75 9.31 -12.99 4.72
CA ILE A 75 9.68 -12.25 5.93
C ILE A 75 10.68 -13.07 6.73
N PRO A 76 11.85 -12.51 7.09
CA PRO A 76 12.85 -13.24 7.85
C PRO A 76 12.38 -13.52 9.27
N TYR A 77 12.88 -14.60 9.85
CA TYR A 77 12.66 -14.90 11.27
C TYR A 77 13.52 -13.97 12.15
N PRO A 78 12.98 -13.51 13.28
CA PRO A 78 13.73 -12.66 14.19
C PRO A 78 14.86 -13.44 14.85
N VAL A 79 16.03 -12.81 14.94
CA VAL A 79 17.19 -13.39 15.62
C VAL A 79 16.96 -13.36 17.13
N LYS A 80 17.16 -14.50 17.80
CA LYS A 80 17.05 -14.62 19.26
C LYS A 80 18.18 -13.84 19.93
N LYS A 81 17.82 -12.85 20.75
CA LYS A 81 18.73 -12.05 21.59
C LYS A 81 18.31 -12.16 23.05
N ALA A 82 19.25 -11.91 23.96
CA ALA A 82 18.96 -11.86 25.40
C ALA A 82 18.01 -10.69 25.71
N GLU A 83 18.25 -9.52 25.12
CA GLU A 83 17.47 -8.31 25.34
C GLU A 83 17.02 -7.68 24.01
N TYR A 84 15.83 -7.08 24.03
CA TYR A 84 15.25 -6.37 22.90
C TYR A 84 14.86 -4.94 23.32
N PRO A 85 15.62 -3.91 22.90
CA PRO A 85 15.36 -2.53 23.32
C PRO A 85 14.03 -1.97 22.77
N SER A 86 13.49 -2.55 21.69
CA SER A 86 12.20 -2.16 21.11
C SER A 86 10.98 -2.60 21.93
N GLY A 87 11.17 -3.33 23.03
CA GLY A 87 10.08 -3.93 23.81
C GLY A 87 9.38 -5.10 23.09
N TRP A 88 9.93 -5.57 21.97
CA TRP A 88 9.49 -6.81 21.34
C TRP A 88 9.94 -8.02 22.16
N LYS A 89 9.08 -9.02 22.32
CA LYS A 89 9.41 -10.28 22.99
C LYS A 89 9.00 -11.45 22.07
N PRO A 90 9.87 -12.48 21.91
CA PRO A 90 9.53 -13.67 21.16
C PRO A 90 8.44 -14.47 21.88
N GLN A 91 7.62 -15.18 21.11
CA GLN A 91 6.60 -16.06 21.65
C GLN A 91 7.25 -17.28 22.31
N THR A 92 6.95 -17.51 23.59
CA THR A 92 7.50 -18.62 24.40
C THR A 92 6.42 -19.66 24.73
N ALA A 93 5.15 -19.25 24.79
CA ALA A 93 4.02 -20.08 25.17
C ALA A 93 3.81 -21.33 24.30
N ALA A 94 4.29 -21.33 23.05
CA ALA A 94 4.21 -22.51 22.17
C ALA A 94 4.93 -23.76 22.71
N ALA A 95 5.83 -23.59 23.69
CA ALA A 95 6.52 -24.70 24.34
C ALA A 95 5.73 -25.33 25.52
N LEU A 96 4.59 -24.74 25.92
CA LEU A 96 3.80 -25.19 27.07
C LEU A 96 2.66 -26.12 26.59
N PRO A 97 2.67 -27.42 26.94
CA PRO A 97 1.71 -28.39 26.41
C PRO A 97 0.28 -28.25 26.95
N ASP A 98 0.08 -27.57 28.09
CA ASP A 98 -1.19 -27.61 28.84
C ASP A 98 -2.03 -26.31 28.75
N LEU A 99 -1.82 -25.50 27.70
CA LEU A 99 -2.59 -24.27 27.52
C LEU A 99 -3.95 -24.56 26.85
N LYS A 100 -5.04 -24.14 27.50
CA LYS A 100 -6.41 -24.30 26.99
C LYS A 100 -6.72 -23.40 25.79
N TYR A 101 -5.98 -22.30 25.63
CA TYR A 101 -6.06 -21.40 24.50
C TYR A 101 -4.67 -20.96 24.05
N PHE A 102 -4.57 -20.49 22.81
CA PHE A 102 -3.32 -20.04 22.22
C PHE A 102 -3.54 -18.82 21.33
N VAL A 103 -2.74 -17.78 21.50
CA VAL A 103 -2.79 -16.57 20.65
C VAL A 103 -1.60 -16.59 19.69
N ALA A 104 -1.86 -16.79 18.40
CA ALA A 104 -0.79 -16.88 17.40
C ALA A 104 -0.28 -15.48 17.00
N ARG A 105 1.04 -15.34 16.86
CA ARG A 105 1.66 -14.10 16.34
C ARG A 105 1.27 -13.84 14.89
N THR A 106 1.43 -12.58 14.50
CA THR A 106 1.21 -12.12 13.12
C THR A 106 2.35 -12.53 12.20
N LYS A 107 2.18 -12.35 10.88
CA LYS A 107 3.25 -12.60 9.89
C LYS A 107 4.54 -11.82 10.20
N ASN A 108 4.41 -10.67 10.86
CA ASN A 108 5.52 -9.80 11.25
C ASN A 108 6.00 -10.09 12.69
N HIS A 109 5.62 -11.24 13.27
CA HIS A 109 5.98 -11.67 14.63
C HIS A 109 5.45 -10.74 15.76
N MET A 110 4.41 -9.97 15.48
CA MET A 110 3.76 -9.04 16.44
C MET A 110 2.53 -9.67 17.10
N VAL A 111 2.21 -9.21 18.31
CA VAL A 111 0.99 -9.58 19.06
C VAL A 111 -0.24 -9.06 18.30
N PRO A 112 -1.28 -9.88 18.05
CA PRO A 112 -2.43 -9.53 17.21
C PRO A 112 -3.51 -8.70 17.94
N VAL A 113 -3.12 -7.61 18.61
CA VAL A 113 -4.03 -6.69 19.32
C VAL A 113 -4.04 -5.34 18.63
N TYR A 114 -5.23 -4.89 18.21
CA TYR A 114 -5.40 -3.70 17.39
C TYR A 114 -6.52 -2.80 17.90
N LEU A 115 -6.37 -1.50 17.66
CA LEU A 115 -7.45 -0.53 17.85
C LEU A 115 -8.26 -0.42 16.56
N GLN A 116 -9.55 -0.70 16.65
CA GLN A 116 -10.52 -0.43 15.60
C GLN A 116 -11.31 0.83 15.96
N ARG A 117 -11.20 1.85 15.10
CA ARG A 117 -11.98 3.10 15.22
C ARG A 117 -13.13 3.06 14.21
N THR A 118 -14.33 3.28 14.70
CA THR A 118 -15.57 3.28 13.90
C THR A 118 -16.35 4.57 14.17
N PHE A 119 -17.41 4.82 13.38
CA PHE A 119 -18.28 6.00 13.53
C PHE A 119 -17.48 7.32 13.57
N ARG A 120 -16.70 7.57 12.51
CA ARG A 120 -15.86 8.77 12.36
C ARG A 120 -14.88 8.99 13.53
N GLY A 121 -14.42 7.92 14.16
CA GLY A 121 -13.43 7.96 15.24
C GLY A 121 -14.00 8.09 16.65
N GLN A 122 -15.31 8.26 16.80
CA GLN A 122 -15.94 8.38 18.13
C GLN A 122 -15.92 7.04 18.88
N ARG A 123 -16.18 5.93 18.18
CA ARG A 123 -16.21 4.60 18.80
C ARG A 123 -14.86 3.91 18.64
N ARG A 124 -14.24 3.61 19.77
CA ARG A 124 -12.98 2.86 19.89
C ARG A 124 -13.26 1.45 20.41
N ILE A 125 -12.70 0.45 19.74
CA ILE A 125 -12.85 -0.96 20.08
C ILE A 125 -11.47 -1.60 19.99
N THR A 126 -11.03 -2.30 21.03
CA THR A 126 -9.84 -3.14 20.93
C THR A 126 -10.20 -4.52 20.44
N VAL A 127 -9.51 -4.98 19.41
CA VAL A 127 -9.75 -6.26 18.76
C VAL A 127 -8.51 -7.14 18.93
N ILE A 128 -8.70 -8.29 19.58
CA ILE A 128 -7.72 -9.38 19.61
C ILE A 128 -8.09 -10.37 18.51
N ARG A 129 -7.09 -10.85 17.76
CA ARG A 129 -7.27 -11.81 16.65
C ARG A 129 -6.37 -13.03 16.82
N ARG A 130 -6.59 -14.04 15.98
CA ARG A 130 -5.74 -15.25 15.88
C ARG A 130 -5.72 -16.06 17.18
N ILE A 131 -6.87 -16.13 17.85
CA ILE A 131 -7.06 -16.95 19.04
C ILE A 131 -7.44 -18.36 18.59
N GLN A 132 -6.86 -19.37 19.23
CA GLN A 132 -7.10 -20.79 19.05
C GLN A 132 -7.43 -21.42 20.41
N GLY A 133 -8.18 -22.52 20.44
CA GLY A 133 -8.60 -23.19 21.69
C GLY A 133 -9.80 -22.53 22.35
N ASP A 134 -9.89 -22.60 23.68
CA ASP A 134 -11.01 -22.06 24.46
C ASP A 134 -10.98 -20.52 24.55
N ILE A 135 -11.71 -19.88 23.64
CA ILE A 135 -11.78 -18.42 23.54
C ILE A 135 -12.50 -17.81 24.74
N TRP A 136 -13.44 -18.53 25.36
CA TRP A 136 -14.21 -18.01 26.50
C TRP A 136 -13.34 -17.86 27.74
N GLU A 137 -12.38 -18.75 27.93
CA GLU A 137 -11.43 -18.61 29.03
C GLU A 137 -10.51 -17.41 28.87
N LEU A 138 -9.94 -17.22 27.67
CA LEU A 138 -9.16 -16.03 27.36
C LEU A 138 -10.00 -14.75 27.54
N GLU A 139 -11.29 -14.76 27.14
CA GLU A 139 -12.16 -13.60 27.34
C GLU A 139 -12.35 -13.27 28.82
N ARG A 140 -12.60 -14.27 29.67
CA ARG A 140 -12.77 -14.06 31.12
C ARG A 140 -11.50 -13.47 31.74
N GLU A 141 -10.34 -13.99 31.38
CA GLU A 141 -9.05 -13.49 31.88
C GLU A 141 -8.78 -12.04 31.43
N LEU A 142 -8.91 -11.77 30.12
CA LEU A 142 -8.71 -10.44 29.57
C LEU A 142 -9.74 -9.44 30.11
N ARG A 143 -10.98 -9.87 30.35
CA ARG A 143 -12.02 -9.03 30.94
C ARG A 143 -11.63 -8.53 32.32
N VAL A 144 -11.07 -9.38 33.18
CA VAL A 144 -10.57 -8.98 34.50
C VAL A 144 -9.46 -7.93 34.38
N VAL A 145 -8.53 -8.11 33.43
CA VAL A 145 -7.45 -7.15 33.18
C VAL A 145 -7.99 -5.79 32.71
N VAL A 146 -8.95 -5.81 31.79
CA VAL A 146 -9.57 -4.58 31.26
C VAL A 146 -10.43 -3.87 32.31
N GLU A 147 -11.18 -4.62 33.13
CA GLU A 147 -11.99 -4.04 34.21
C GLU A 147 -11.11 -3.40 35.29
N LYS A 148 -9.95 -4.00 35.62
CA LYS A 148 -8.93 -3.37 36.47
C LYS A 148 -8.45 -2.03 35.88
N ALA A 149 -8.13 -2.01 34.59
CA ALA A 149 -7.72 -0.78 33.89
C ALA A 149 -8.85 0.28 33.81
N ARG A 150 -10.12 -0.14 33.94
CA ARG A 150 -11.31 0.73 33.93
C ARG A 150 -11.82 1.08 35.33
N ASN A 151 -10.96 1.00 36.34
CA ASN A 151 -11.29 1.33 37.74
C ASN A 151 -12.46 0.46 38.27
N GLY A 152 -12.51 -0.81 37.87
CA GLY A 152 -13.52 -1.78 38.32
C GLY A 152 -14.87 -1.69 37.59
N LYS A 153 -15.00 -0.86 36.54
CA LYS A 153 -16.26 -0.76 35.79
C LYS A 153 -16.40 -1.91 34.78
N LEU A 154 -17.52 -2.63 34.85
CA LEU A 154 -17.90 -3.73 33.95
C LEU A 154 -17.66 -3.41 32.48
N CYS A 155 -16.83 -4.21 31.81
CA CYS A 155 -16.50 -4.00 30.41
C CYS A 155 -17.44 -4.78 29.47
N ALA A 156 -17.86 -4.14 28.38
CA ALA A 156 -18.61 -4.79 27.33
C ALA A 156 -17.64 -5.52 26.38
N SER A 157 -17.75 -6.84 26.33
CA SER A 157 -17.00 -7.72 25.45
C SER A 157 -17.89 -8.36 24.40
N ARG A 158 -17.29 -8.73 23.26
CA ARG A 158 -17.93 -9.52 22.21
C ARG A 158 -16.96 -10.60 21.75
N VAL A 159 -17.41 -11.85 21.81
CA VAL A 159 -16.66 -13.01 21.33
C VAL A 159 -17.17 -13.42 19.96
N ASN A 160 -16.26 -13.72 19.04
CA ASN A 160 -16.56 -14.35 17.76
C ASN A 160 -15.69 -15.59 17.61
N GLU A 161 -16.28 -16.73 17.92
CA GLU A 161 -15.62 -18.03 17.91
C GLU A 161 -15.14 -18.44 16.52
N MET A 162 -16.03 -18.32 15.52
CA MET A 162 -15.74 -18.72 14.14
C MET A 162 -14.51 -18.03 13.57
N SER A 163 -14.30 -16.76 13.92
CA SER A 163 -13.14 -15.99 13.45
C SER A 163 -11.95 -15.98 14.42
N GLY A 164 -12.09 -16.55 15.62
CA GLY A 164 -11.09 -16.49 16.68
C GLY A 164 -10.76 -15.05 17.11
N GLN A 165 -11.80 -14.25 17.40
CA GLN A 165 -11.65 -12.83 17.75
C GLN A 165 -12.42 -12.45 19.02
N ILE A 166 -11.81 -11.58 19.82
CA ILE A 166 -12.45 -10.93 20.98
C ILE A 166 -12.41 -9.42 20.75
N GLN A 167 -13.50 -8.74 21.05
CA GLN A 167 -13.61 -7.29 20.97
C GLN A 167 -13.98 -6.73 22.34
N PHE A 168 -13.25 -5.73 22.82
CA PHE A 168 -13.61 -4.96 24.00
C PHE A 168 -13.93 -3.51 23.62
N HIS A 169 -14.94 -2.95 24.27
CA HIS A 169 -15.29 -1.54 24.08
C HIS A 169 -14.30 -0.63 24.80
N GLY A 170 -13.59 0.23 24.07
CA GLY A 170 -12.58 1.15 24.62
C GLY A 170 -11.23 1.03 23.93
N ASP A 171 -10.22 1.69 24.51
CA ASP A 171 -8.82 1.65 24.06
C ASP A 171 -7.95 1.10 25.18
N TYR A 172 -7.64 -0.19 25.07
CA TYR A 172 -6.86 -0.99 26.02
C TYR A 172 -5.79 -1.81 25.31
N VAL A 173 -5.35 -1.34 24.14
CA VAL A 173 -4.44 -2.10 23.28
C VAL A 173 -3.13 -2.38 24.01
N ASP A 174 -2.58 -1.38 24.68
CA ASP A 174 -1.29 -1.50 25.35
C ASP A 174 -1.37 -2.44 26.55
N VAL A 175 -2.39 -2.28 27.40
CA VAL A 175 -2.66 -3.14 28.56
C VAL A 175 -2.79 -4.61 28.16
N ILE A 176 -3.63 -4.90 27.16
CA ILE A 176 -3.84 -6.28 26.68
C ILE A 176 -2.56 -6.81 26.02
N ARG A 177 -1.84 -5.98 25.27
CA ARG A 177 -0.59 -6.38 24.61
C ARG A 177 0.50 -6.73 25.62
N GLU A 178 0.62 -5.96 26.69
CA GLU A 178 1.58 -6.22 27.77
C GLU A 178 1.24 -7.50 28.52
N HIS A 179 -0.04 -7.68 28.88
CA HIS A 179 -0.50 -8.89 29.54
C HIS A 179 -0.24 -10.16 28.70
N LEU A 180 -0.54 -10.11 27.40
CA LEU A 180 -0.24 -11.24 26.50
C LEU A 180 1.26 -11.52 26.39
N LYS A 181 2.10 -10.47 26.37
CA LYS A 181 3.57 -10.62 26.36
C LYS A 181 4.09 -11.22 27.67
N GLU A 182 3.49 -10.89 28.80
CA GLU A 182 3.84 -11.45 30.12
C GLU A 182 3.50 -12.93 30.20
N ASN A 183 2.33 -13.32 29.68
CA ASN A 183 1.92 -14.72 29.56
C ASN A 183 2.73 -15.50 28.50
N GLY A 184 3.60 -14.82 27.74
CA GLY A 184 4.49 -15.45 26.76
C GLY A 184 3.86 -15.72 25.39
N PHE A 185 2.68 -15.17 25.10
CA PHE A 185 2.01 -15.27 23.80
C PHE A 185 2.57 -14.29 22.78
#